data_AF-A0A1V6GZJ3-F1
#
_entry.id   AF-A0A1V6GZJ3-F1
#
_cell.length_a   1.000
_cell.length_b   1.000
_cell.length_c   1.000
_cell.angle_alpha   90.00
_cell.angle_beta   90.00
_cell.angle_gamma   90.00
#
_symmetry.space_group_name_H-M   'P 1'
#
loop_
_entity.id
_entity.type
_entity.pdbx_description
1 polymer ?
#
loop_
_entity_poly.entity_id
_entity_poly.type
_entity_poly.pdbx_seq_one_letter_code
_entity_poly.pdbx_strand_id
1 'polypeptide(L)'
;MKKFLYKTSGVSSTAKLIDAMTEQARPVPLATLRRHCQDLPEWERDMGYATGNQTGLRLVDDYAVRFYRSRYNGKPCYYIDHSSIEHIWTESH
;
A
#
# COMPACT_ATOMS: atom_id res chain seq x y z
N MET A 1 -13.95 1.13 -10.93
CA MET A 1 -13.25 2.40 -10.69
C MET A 1 -12.23 2.21 -9.58
N LYS A 2 -11.01 2.71 -9.79
CA LYS A 2 -10.03 2.88 -8.72
C LYS A 2 -10.53 4.03 -7.83
N LYS A 3 -10.53 3.84 -6.51
CA LYS A 3 -11.15 4.76 -5.53
C LYS A 3 -10.20 5.19 -4.41
N PHE A 4 -9.04 4.54 -4.32
CA PHE A 4 -8.11 4.73 -3.22
C PHE A 4 -6.91 5.51 -3.73
N LEU A 5 -6.64 6.65 -3.11
CA LEU A 5 -5.51 7.53 -3.43
C LEU A 5 -4.43 7.38 -2.35
N TYR A 6 -3.18 7.58 -2.74
CA TYR A 6 -2.08 7.57 -1.78
C TYR A 6 -2.29 8.67 -0.74
N LYS A 7 -2.18 8.33 0.54
CA LYS A 7 -2.47 9.24 1.65
C LYS A 7 -1.23 9.66 2.41
N THR A 8 -0.45 8.69 2.88
CA THR A 8 0.70 8.91 3.78
C THR A 8 1.54 7.63 3.89
N SER A 9 2.71 7.74 4.53
CA SER A 9 3.44 6.61 5.08
C SER A 9 3.36 6.59 6.62
N GLY A 10 3.71 5.45 7.22
CA GLY A 10 3.86 5.29 8.68
C GLY A 10 4.86 6.26 9.30
N VAL A 11 5.82 6.76 8.52
CA VAL A 11 6.79 7.80 8.91
C VAL A 11 6.12 9.16 9.17
N SER A 12 5.03 9.47 8.46
CA SER A 12 4.30 10.73 8.59
C SER A 12 2.96 10.60 9.33
N SER A 13 2.70 9.43 9.95
CA SER A 13 1.50 9.13 10.73
C SER A 13 1.81 9.09 12.23
N THR A 14 0.77 8.98 13.07
CA THR A 14 0.93 8.70 14.50
C THR A 14 0.95 7.19 14.77
N ALA A 15 1.74 6.76 15.75
CA ALA A 15 1.83 5.34 16.15
C ALA A 15 0.44 4.74 16.44
N LYS A 16 -0.40 5.45 17.21
CA LYS A 16 -1.77 5.02 17.53
C LYS A 16 -2.64 4.72 16.30
N LEU A 17 -2.51 5.51 15.23
CA LEU A 17 -3.28 5.28 14.00
C LEU A 17 -2.74 4.10 13.20
N ILE A 18 -1.43 3.87 13.24
CA ILE A 18 -0.80 2.72 12.59
C ILE A 18 -1.13 1.44 13.35
N ASP A 19 -0.98 1.42 14.67
CA ASP A 19 -1.31 0.27 15.52
C ASP A 19 -2.77 -0.16 15.33
N ALA A 20 -3.69 0.80 15.41
CA ALA A 20 -5.10 0.53 15.18
C ALA A 20 -5.40 0.06 13.74
N MET A 21 -4.56 0.40 12.75
CA MET A 21 -4.71 -0.08 11.38
C MET A 21 -4.14 -1.50 11.22
N THR A 22 -2.99 -1.81 11.83
CA THR A 22 -2.30 -3.09 11.68
C THR A 22 -3.00 -4.21 12.46
N GLU A 23 -3.59 -3.93 13.62
CA GLU A 23 -4.33 -4.90 14.45
C GLU A 23 -5.51 -5.56 13.72
N GLN A 24 -6.18 -4.83 12.83
CA GLN A 24 -7.34 -5.30 12.05
C GLN A 24 -7.00 -5.62 10.59
N ALA A 25 -5.71 -5.59 10.23
CA ALA A 25 -5.26 -5.81 8.87
C ALA A 25 -5.55 -7.23 8.39
N ARG A 26 -5.98 -7.34 7.13
CA ARG A 26 -6.18 -8.63 6.45
C ARG A 26 -5.28 -8.71 5.23
N PRO A 27 -4.50 -9.78 5.06
CA PRO A 27 -3.64 -9.93 3.90
C PRO A 27 -4.47 -10.03 2.62
N VAL A 28 -3.96 -9.44 1.54
CA VAL A 28 -4.56 -9.48 0.20
C VAL A 28 -3.46 -9.66 -0.85
N PRO A 29 -3.77 -10.16 -2.06
CA PRO A 29 -2.79 -10.20 -3.13
C PRO A 29 -2.55 -8.80 -3.72
N LEU A 30 -1.36 -8.57 -4.30
CA LEU A 30 -1.02 -7.33 -5.03
C LEU A 30 -2.06 -6.98 -6.11
N ALA A 31 -2.64 -7.99 -6.76
CA ALA A 31 -3.70 -7.79 -7.76
C ALA A 31 -4.91 -7.01 -7.19
N THR A 32 -5.22 -7.20 -5.91
CA THR A 32 -6.28 -6.44 -5.23
C THR A 32 -5.90 -4.96 -5.13
N LEU A 33 -4.67 -4.65 -4.72
CA LEU A 33 -4.21 -3.27 -4.63
C LEU A 33 -4.23 -2.60 -6.01
N ARG A 34 -3.70 -3.26 -7.05
CA ARG A 34 -3.69 -2.74 -8.43
C ARG A 34 -5.09 -2.43 -8.97
N ARG A 35 -6.11 -3.18 -8.54
CA ARG A 35 -7.51 -2.97 -8.94
C ARG A 35 -8.14 -1.75 -8.27
N HIS A 36 -7.72 -1.40 -7.05
CA HIS A 36 -8.40 -0.43 -6.21
C HIS A 36 -7.63 0.89 -5.99
N CYS A 37 -6.30 0.81 -5.96
CA CYS A 37 -5.39 1.94 -5.72
C CYS A 37 -5.01 2.60 -7.04
N GLN A 38 -5.31 3.90 -7.15
CA GLN A 38 -5.08 4.67 -8.36
C GLN A 38 -3.60 4.81 -8.67
N ASP A 39 -2.86 5.34 -7.69
CA ASP A 39 -1.49 5.85 -7.85
C ASP A 39 -0.42 4.79 -7.50
N LEU A 40 -0.82 3.51 -7.47
CA LEU A 40 0.09 2.42 -7.13
C LEU A 40 1.20 2.22 -8.18
N PRO A 41 0.94 2.28 -9.50
CA PRO A 41 2.01 2.17 -10.50
C PRO A 41 3.04 3.29 -10.40
N GLU A 42 2.61 4.51 -10.08
CA GLU A 42 3.48 5.66 -9.84
C GLU A 42 4.34 5.41 -8.60
N TRP A 43 3.74 4.97 -7.49
CA TRP A 43 4.47 4.58 -6.28
C TRP A 43 5.47 3.44 -6.51
N GLU A 44 5.10 2.40 -7.27
CA GLU A 44 6.01 1.29 -7.64
C GLU A 44 7.29 1.84 -8.30
N ARG A 45 7.14 2.79 -9.23
CA ARG A 45 8.26 3.42 -9.94
C ARG A 45 9.10 4.29 -9.02
N ASP A 46 8.48 5.08 -8.15
CA ASP A 46 9.19 5.97 -7.23
C ASP A 46 10.02 5.20 -6.20
N MET A 47 9.57 3.99 -5.84
CA MET A 47 10.30 3.05 -4.99
C MET A 47 11.41 2.29 -5.72
N GLY A 48 11.55 2.47 -7.04
CA GLY A 48 12.59 1.83 -7.86
C GLY A 48 12.24 0.41 -8.34
N TYR A 49 10.98 -0.02 -8.23
CA TYR A 49 10.57 -1.31 -8.79
C TYR A 49 10.47 -1.25 -10.31
N ALA A 50 10.86 -2.34 -10.96
CA ALA A 50 10.70 -2.51 -12.39
C ALA A 50 9.21 -2.67 -12.74
N THR A 51 8.74 -1.86 -13.70
CA THR A 51 7.36 -1.89 -14.20
C THR A 51 7.33 -2.21 -15.70
N GLY A 52 6.26 -2.85 -16.17
CA GLY A 52 6.11 -3.23 -17.59
C GLY A 52 7.25 -4.13 -18.09
N ASN A 53 7.96 -3.68 -19.12
CA ASN A 53 9.06 -4.40 -19.77
C ASN A 53 10.45 -4.03 -19.21
N GLN A 54 10.52 -3.28 -18.12
CA GLN A 54 11.81 -2.93 -17.50
C GLN A 54 12.44 -4.17 -16.85
N THR A 55 13.77 -4.23 -16.90
CA THR A 55 14.58 -5.22 -16.18
C THR A 55 14.86 -4.72 -14.75
N GLY A 56 14.62 -5.55 -13.75
CA GLY A 56 14.87 -5.24 -12.35
C GLY A 56 13.94 -6.01 -11.40
N LEU A 57 14.06 -5.73 -10.09
CA LEU A 57 13.18 -6.30 -9.08
C LEU A 57 11.76 -5.77 -9.27
N ARG A 58 10.77 -6.67 -9.33
CA ARG A 58 9.35 -6.30 -9.42
C ARG A 58 8.73 -6.38 -8.04
N LEU A 59 7.75 -5.53 -7.77
CA LEU A 59 7.04 -5.51 -6.48
C LEU A 59 6.42 -6.88 -6.12
N VAL A 60 5.99 -7.66 -7.11
CA VAL A 60 5.42 -9.01 -6.89
C VAL A 60 6.45 -10.06 -6.49
N ASP A 61 7.72 -9.83 -6.87
CA ASP A 61 8.83 -10.76 -6.64
C ASP A 61 9.62 -10.38 -5.36
N ASP A 62 9.27 -9.27 -4.72
CA ASP A 62 9.90 -8.82 -3.48
C ASP A 62 9.27 -9.49 -2.26
N TYR A 63 9.98 -10.48 -1.71
CA TYR A 63 9.54 -11.26 -0.55
C TYR A 63 9.51 -10.44 0.76
N ALA A 64 10.17 -9.28 0.80
CA ALA A 64 10.18 -8.40 1.96
C ALA A 64 8.95 -7.49 2.01
N VAL A 65 8.06 -7.58 1.00
CA VAL A 65 6.87 -6.74 0.88
C VAL A 65 5.61 -7.53 1.14
N ARG A 66 4.69 -6.95 1.90
CA ARG A 66 3.39 -7.54 2.21
C ARG A 66 2.26 -6.56 1.94
N PHE A 67 1.10 -7.09 1.57
CA PHE A 67 -0.04 -6.29 1.14
C PHE A 67 -1.27 -6.57 2.00
N TYR A 68 -1.94 -5.50 2.41
CA TYR A 68 -3.04 -5.59 3.36
C TYR A 68 -4.22 -4.69 2.96
N ARG A 69 -5.41 -5.09 3.42
CA ARG A 69 -6.59 -4.21 3.52
C ARG A 69 -6.92 -3.98 4.98
N SER A 70 -7.34 -2.77 5.33
CA SER A 70 -7.70 -2.42 6.70
C SER A 70 -8.60 -1.17 6.74
N ARG A 71 -8.63 -0.50 7.89
CA ARG A 71 -9.15 0.85 8.08
C ARG A 71 -8.09 1.76 8.67
N TYR A 72 -7.90 2.92 8.05
CA TYR A 72 -7.02 3.98 8.54
C TYR A 72 -7.86 5.21 8.92
N ASN A 73 -7.76 5.64 10.17
CA ASN A 73 -8.55 6.74 10.72
C ASN A 73 -10.07 6.61 10.40
N GLY A 74 -10.61 5.41 10.61
CA GLY A 74 -12.03 5.07 10.36
C GLY A 74 -12.39 4.78 8.90
N LYS A 75 -11.55 5.17 7.94
CA LYS A 75 -11.82 4.99 6.50
C LYS A 75 -11.26 3.67 5.97
N PRO A 76 -11.94 3.00 5.02
CA PRO A 76 -11.35 1.87 4.32
C PRO A 76 -9.98 2.25 3.74
N CYS A 77 -9.00 1.35 3.87
CA CYS A 77 -7.68 1.54 3.29
C CYS A 77 -7.09 0.23 2.74
N TYR A 78 -6.12 0.40 1.86
CA TYR A 78 -5.12 -0.61 1.51
C TYR A 78 -3.76 -0.09 1.94
N TYR A 79 -2.86 -0.98 2.36
CA TYR A 79 -1.49 -0.57 2.62
C TYR A 79 -0.48 -1.63 2.21
N ILE A 80 0.72 -1.17 1.95
CA ILE A 80 1.91 -1.99 1.69
C ILE A 80 2.81 -1.87 2.92
N ASP A 81 3.18 -3.00 3.51
CA ASP A 81 4.30 -3.07 4.45
C ASP A 81 5.57 -3.33 3.62
N HIS A 82 6.41 -2.31 3.54
CA HIS A 82 7.66 -2.33 2.81
C HIS A 82 8.81 -2.11 3.80
N SER A 83 9.44 -3.19 4.25
CA SER A 83 10.50 -3.14 5.28
C SER A 83 10.05 -2.42 6.56
N SER A 84 8.88 -2.78 7.09
CA SER A 84 8.27 -2.18 8.30
C SER A 84 7.88 -0.71 8.15
N ILE A 85 7.71 -0.23 6.93
CA ILE A 85 7.12 1.08 6.62
C ILE A 85 5.79 0.84 5.93
N GLU A 86 4.70 1.30 6.54
CA GLU A 86 3.36 1.19 5.97
C GLU A 86 3.11 2.33 4.99
N HIS A 87 2.92 2.02 3.72
CA HIS A 87 2.46 2.96 2.70
C HIS A 87 0.95 2.82 2.52
N ILE A 88 0.18 3.90 2.69
CA ILE A 88 -1.25 3.81 2.94
C ILE A 88 -2.05 4.52 1.83
N TRP A 89 -3.00 3.82 1.24
CA TRP A 89 -4.01 4.35 0.32
C TRP A 89 -5.39 4.33 0.97
N THR A 90 -6.10 5.46 0.97
CA THR A 90 -7.44 5.59 1.58
C THR A 90 -8.49 5.90 0.55
N GLU A 91 -9.73 5.46 0.79
CA GLU A 91 -10.86 5.80 -0.07
C GLU A 91 -11.05 7.32 -0.16
N SER A 92 -11.13 7.82 -1.39
CA SER A 92 -11.41 9.23 -1.69
C SER A 92 -12.92 9.43 -1.76
N HIS A 93 -13.43 10.41 -1.03
CA HIS A 93 -14.83 10.82 -1.12
C HIS A 93 -15.09 11.62 -2.39
#